data_AF-A0A7Y3AAZ7-F1
#
_entry.id   AF-A0A7Y3AAZ7-F1
#
_cell.length_a   1.000
_cell.length_b   1.000
_cell.length_c   1.000
_cell.angle_alpha   90.00
_cell.angle_beta   90.00
_cell.angle_gamma   90.00
#
_symmetry.space_group_name_H-M   'P 1'
#
loop_
_entity.id
_entity.type
_entity.pdbx_description
1 polymer ?
#
loop_
_entity_poly.entity_id
_entity_poly.type
_entity_poly.pdbx_seq_one_letter_code
_entity_poly.pdbx_strand_id
1 'polypeptide(L)'
;MRRGVLLLVVFALLTSACASQLGRRAPRCSDSRTTPSGEVVLQAQAVQEAEWGPCLNDLPVGWEYEHQEHKLGEARFWLDSDRMGDRFVTVRLVESCDVSGATAADESHPAIDRFVIENRVDRDVPVVIIPLGDRPRTYAIAIQVLIDGQPIDGRVIDVTIDDSAGPERIAERREAAFAQGAAVVVVDDLDVEENTATLILNRGDDPERIDVDDLEELLSDDLEPISYRATWFHVFEGGCIIYEIEADGPGSDTVIADLDRALGFYDLEALRDYGRSQGLDF
;
A
#
# COMPACT_ATOMS: atom_id res chain seq x y z
N MET A 1 47.19 27.41 38.33
CA MET A 1 45.93 28.11 37.97
C MET A 1 45.58 28.05 36.48
N ARG A 2 46.52 28.07 35.53
CA ARG A 2 46.23 27.98 34.07
C ARG A 2 45.64 26.66 33.55
N ARG A 3 45.92 25.51 34.19
CA ARG A 3 45.41 24.19 33.76
C ARG A 3 43.94 23.93 34.11
N GLY A 4 43.42 24.53 35.19
CA GLY A 4 42.02 24.37 35.59
C GLY A 4 41.05 25.14 34.69
N VAL A 5 41.47 26.30 34.18
CA VAL A 5 40.68 27.13 33.26
C VAL A 5 40.54 26.45 31.89
N LEU A 6 41.57 25.76 31.42
CA LEU A 6 41.57 25.08 30.11
C LEU A 6 40.63 23.86 30.08
N LEU A 7 40.54 23.12 31.18
CA LEU A 7 39.62 21.98 31.32
C LEU A 7 38.15 22.42 31.38
N LEU A 8 37.85 23.55 32.02
CA LEU A 8 36.50 24.11 32.09
C LEU A 8 36.00 24.62 30.74
N VAL A 9 36.88 25.19 29.91
CA VAL A 9 36.51 25.67 28.56
C VAL A 9 36.26 24.50 27.60
N VAL A 10 37.05 23.43 27.67
CA VAL A 10 36.83 22.22 26.84
C VAL A 10 35.54 21.51 27.24
N PHE A 11 35.23 21.42 28.54
CA PHE A 11 33.98 20.82 29.01
C PHE A 11 32.74 21.66 28.61
N ALA A 12 32.84 22.99 28.66
CA ALA A 12 31.76 23.89 28.22
C ALA A 12 31.53 23.88 26.70
N LEU A 13 32.56 23.58 25.89
CA LEU A 13 32.45 23.42 24.43
C LEU A 13 31.83 22.08 24.01
N LEU A 14 31.91 21.05 24.85
CA LEU A 14 31.34 19.72 24.56
C LEU A 14 29.84 19.63 24.88
N THR A 15 29.30 20.50 25.74
CA THR A 15 27.88 20.47 26.15
C THR A 15 26.97 21.36 25.30
N SER A 16 27.49 22.11 24.32
CA SER A 16 26.69 22.99 23.46
C SER A 16 26.36 22.42 22.09
N ALA A 17 26.67 21.15 21.83
CA ALA A 17 26.20 20.45 20.64
C ALA A 17 24.72 20.04 20.80
N CYS A 18 23.83 21.05 20.88
CA CYS A 18 22.47 20.88 20.44
C CYS A 18 22.51 20.72 18.92
N ALA A 19 22.92 19.54 18.45
CA ALA A 19 22.79 19.16 17.06
C ALA A 19 21.28 19.11 16.78
N SER A 20 20.77 20.11 16.08
CA SER A 20 19.49 19.95 15.38
C SER A 20 19.63 18.70 14.53
N GLN A 21 18.91 17.64 14.88
CA GLN A 21 18.90 16.39 14.13
C GLN A 21 18.28 16.68 12.77
N LEU A 22 19.15 16.92 11.78
CA LEU A 22 18.82 17.02 10.36
C LEU A 22 18.05 15.76 9.96
N GLY A 23 17.03 15.92 9.13
CA GLY A 23 16.19 14.81 8.64
C GLY A 23 14.99 14.49 9.53
N ARG A 24 14.77 15.18 10.66
CA ARG A 24 13.60 14.92 11.53
C ARG A 24 12.33 15.67 11.13
N ARG A 25 12.40 16.65 10.23
CA ARG A 25 11.19 17.29 9.70
C ARG A 25 10.83 16.64 8.37
N ALA A 26 9.54 16.50 8.13
CA ALA A 26 9.05 16.05 6.84
C ALA A 26 9.45 17.04 5.72
N PRO A 27 9.89 16.58 4.54
CA PRO A 27 10.00 17.43 3.36
C PRO A 27 8.58 17.83 2.91
N ARG A 28 8.16 19.09 3.08
CA ARG A 28 6.78 19.51 2.82
C ARG A 28 6.61 20.13 1.43
N CYS A 29 5.52 19.78 0.74
CA CYS A 29 5.21 20.36 -0.57
C CYS A 29 4.78 21.84 -0.48
N SER A 30 4.27 22.26 0.68
CA SER A 30 3.90 23.66 0.94
C SER A 30 5.10 24.60 1.12
N ASP A 31 6.31 24.05 1.24
CA ASP A 31 7.51 24.87 1.44
C ASP A 31 7.79 25.72 0.20
N SER A 32 8.04 27.02 0.39
CA SER A 32 8.40 27.87 -0.74
C SER A 32 9.82 27.57 -1.21
N ARG A 33 10.09 27.71 -2.52
CA ARG A 33 11.45 27.63 -3.08
C ARG A 33 12.44 28.60 -2.45
N THR A 34 11.94 29.70 -1.87
CA THR A 34 12.75 30.70 -1.15
C THR A 34 13.02 30.36 0.31
N THR A 35 12.27 29.41 0.87
CA THR A 35 12.35 28.96 2.27
C THR A 35 12.12 27.45 2.35
N PRO A 36 12.96 26.64 1.69
CA PRO A 36 12.81 25.19 1.71
C PRO A 36 13.09 24.65 3.11
N SER A 37 12.47 23.51 3.45
CA SER A 37 12.92 22.69 4.58
C SER A 37 14.36 22.20 4.34
N GLY A 38 15.07 21.92 5.44
CA GLY A 38 16.43 21.39 5.36
C GLY A 38 16.46 20.04 4.64
N GLU A 39 15.39 19.25 4.79
CA GLU A 39 15.24 17.94 4.19
C GLU A 39 15.12 18.01 2.68
N VAL A 40 14.37 18.97 2.12
CA VAL A 40 14.34 19.23 0.68
C VAL A 40 15.72 19.67 0.15
N VAL A 41 16.43 20.53 0.88
CA VAL A 41 17.80 20.93 0.50
C VAL A 41 18.75 19.72 0.50
N LEU A 42 18.63 18.84 1.49
CA LEU A 42 19.45 17.63 1.56
C LEU A 42 19.08 16.60 0.49
N GLN A 43 17.83 16.56 0.00
CA GLN A 43 17.48 15.80 -1.21
C GLN A 43 18.20 16.36 -2.45
N ALA A 44 18.13 17.68 -2.64
CA ALA A 44 18.76 18.36 -3.77
C ALA A 44 20.27 18.10 -3.85
N GLN A 45 20.94 18.04 -2.70
CA GLN A 45 22.36 17.73 -2.57
C GLN A 45 22.69 16.24 -2.74
N ALA A 46 21.79 15.37 -2.29
CA ALA A 46 21.98 13.93 -2.39
C ALA A 46 21.94 13.46 -3.85
N VAL A 47 20.98 13.97 -4.64
CA VAL A 47 20.79 13.60 -6.04
C VAL A 47 20.83 14.87 -6.90
N GLN A 48 22.04 15.29 -7.27
CA GLN A 48 22.33 16.64 -7.80
C GLN A 48 21.66 16.94 -9.16
N GLU A 49 21.44 15.91 -9.97
CA GLU A 49 20.83 16.07 -11.30
C GLU A 49 19.31 15.96 -11.26
N ALA A 50 18.71 15.53 -10.15
CA ALA A 50 17.26 15.31 -10.09
C ALA A 50 16.49 16.62 -10.21
N GLU A 51 15.62 16.72 -11.22
CA GLU A 51 14.69 17.85 -11.39
C GLU A 51 13.64 17.89 -10.27
N TRP A 52 13.15 16.72 -9.84
CA TRP A 52 12.08 16.58 -8.86
C TRP A 52 12.52 15.80 -7.61
N GLY A 53 11.91 16.12 -6.47
CA GLY A 53 12.11 15.43 -5.20
C GLY A 53 10.78 15.11 -4.52
N PRO A 54 10.68 14.00 -3.75
CA PRO A 54 9.47 13.65 -3.04
C PRO A 54 9.21 14.62 -1.87
N CYS A 55 7.96 15.04 -1.75
CA CYS A 55 7.48 15.84 -0.62
C CYS A 55 6.14 15.31 -0.10
N LEU A 56 5.79 15.75 1.11
CA LEU A 56 4.57 15.40 1.82
C LEU A 56 3.62 16.60 1.82
N ASN A 57 2.39 16.37 1.40
CA ASN A 57 1.26 17.27 1.58
C ASN A 57 0.74 17.09 3.02
N ASP A 58 -0.51 16.63 3.16
CA ASP A 58 -1.13 16.28 4.43
C ASP A 58 -1.21 14.76 4.55
N LEU A 59 -0.62 14.23 5.63
CA LEU A 59 -0.70 12.81 5.94
C LEU A 59 -2.10 12.50 6.53
N PRO A 60 -2.72 11.37 6.13
CA PRO A 60 -3.90 10.84 6.78
C PRO A 60 -3.73 10.68 8.28
N VAL A 61 -4.86 10.65 9.00
CA VAL A 61 -4.85 10.38 10.45
C VAL A 61 -4.25 8.99 10.70
N GLY A 62 -3.33 8.90 11.65
CA GLY A 62 -2.63 7.66 12.00
C GLY A 62 -1.38 7.40 11.18
N TRP A 63 -1.09 8.21 10.16
CA TRP A 63 0.16 8.15 9.40
C TRP A 63 1.19 9.10 9.99
N GLU A 64 2.42 8.64 10.10
CA GLU A 64 3.51 9.42 10.66
C GLU A 64 4.74 9.36 9.77
N TYR A 65 5.44 10.49 9.65
CA TYR A 65 6.77 10.54 9.06
C TYR A 65 7.79 10.17 10.12
N GLU A 66 8.66 9.20 9.83
CA GLU A 66 9.68 8.75 10.77
C GLU A 66 10.92 9.67 10.73
N HIS A 67 11.74 9.51 9.69
CA HIS A 67 13.00 10.23 9.51
C HIS A 67 13.47 10.09 8.06
N GLN A 68 14.31 11.03 7.62
CA GLN A 68 14.95 11.01 6.31
C GLN A 68 16.46 10.83 6.44
N GLU A 69 16.96 9.86 5.68
CA GLU A 69 18.37 9.57 5.51
C GLU A 69 18.87 10.06 4.14
N HIS A 70 20.14 10.44 4.09
CA HIS A 70 20.76 10.99 2.89
C HIS A 70 22.16 10.44 2.72
N LYS A 71 22.50 10.09 1.48
CA LYS A 71 23.87 9.81 1.03
C LYS A 71 24.01 10.29 -0.41
N LEU A 72 25.24 10.37 -0.90
CA LEU A 72 25.46 10.70 -2.30
C LEU A 72 24.74 9.69 -3.20
N GLY A 73 23.95 10.19 -4.14
CA GLY A 73 23.13 9.42 -5.09
C GLY A 73 21.78 8.93 -4.55
N GLU A 74 21.45 9.16 -3.27
CA GLU A 74 20.19 8.68 -2.70
C GLU A 74 19.71 9.50 -1.49
N ALA A 75 18.42 9.86 -1.50
CA ALA A 75 17.69 10.33 -0.32
C ALA A 75 16.50 9.40 -0.04
N ARG A 76 16.28 9.01 1.21
CA ARG A 76 15.21 8.07 1.56
C ARG A 76 14.50 8.41 2.86
N PHE A 77 13.19 8.20 2.93
CA PHE A 77 12.40 8.31 4.15
C PHE A 77 11.28 7.27 4.17
N TRP A 78 10.61 7.14 5.32
CA TRP A 78 9.50 6.21 5.52
C TRP A 78 8.28 6.87 6.11
N LEU A 79 7.13 6.25 5.86
CA LEU A 79 5.89 6.53 6.56
C LEU A 79 5.51 5.29 7.38
N ASP A 80 5.08 5.53 8.61
CA ASP A 80 4.48 4.55 9.52
C ASP A 80 2.96 4.73 9.55
N SER A 81 2.23 3.68 9.87
CA SER A 81 0.79 3.73 10.10
C SER A 81 0.39 2.93 11.33
N ASP A 82 -0.45 3.52 12.17
CA ASP A 82 -1.08 2.85 13.32
C ASP A 82 -1.96 1.65 12.93
N ARG A 83 -2.35 1.54 11.64
CA ARG A 83 -3.21 0.49 11.09
C ARG A 83 -2.51 -0.42 10.09
N MET A 84 -1.53 0.10 9.35
CA MET A 84 -0.82 -0.65 8.28
C MET A 84 0.62 -1.03 8.64
N GLY A 85 1.07 -0.70 9.84
CA GLY A 85 2.38 -1.09 10.37
C GLY A 85 3.48 -0.06 10.17
N ASP A 86 4.65 -0.39 10.73
CA ASP A 86 5.86 0.41 10.61
C ASP A 86 6.40 0.33 9.18
N ARG A 87 6.84 1.45 8.63
CA ARG A 87 7.47 1.59 7.32
C ARG A 87 6.65 1.00 6.17
N PHE A 88 5.32 1.08 6.29
CA PHE A 88 4.40 0.58 5.27
C PHE A 88 4.61 1.28 3.91
N VAL A 89 5.25 2.46 3.89
CA VAL A 89 5.78 3.08 2.67
C VAL A 89 7.25 3.46 2.87
N THR A 90 8.12 3.00 1.97
CA THR A 90 9.49 3.49 1.80
C THR A 90 9.57 4.36 0.55
N VAL A 91 10.08 5.59 0.70
CA VAL A 91 10.26 6.54 -0.41
C VAL A 91 11.74 6.77 -0.65
N ARG A 92 12.19 6.64 -1.90
CA ARG A 92 13.59 6.81 -2.30
C ARG A 92 13.69 7.71 -3.51
N LEU A 93 14.48 8.77 -3.42
CA LEU A 93 14.95 9.55 -4.56
C LEU A 93 16.34 9.03 -4.93
N VAL A 94 16.52 8.62 -6.19
CA VAL A 94 17.78 8.09 -6.74
C VAL A 94 18.08 8.72 -8.10
N GLU A 95 19.32 8.60 -8.57
CA GLU A 95 19.76 9.15 -9.88
C GLU A 95 19.08 8.47 -11.08
N SER A 96 18.76 7.17 -10.96
CA SER A 96 18.04 6.41 -11.99
C SER A 96 17.46 5.13 -11.40
N CYS A 97 16.46 4.54 -12.07
CA CYS A 97 15.85 3.29 -11.67
C CYS A 97 15.57 2.38 -12.88
N ASP A 98 15.53 1.07 -12.64
CA ASP A 98 15.10 0.08 -13.63
C ASP A 98 13.60 -0.17 -13.46
N VAL A 99 12.82 0.15 -14.49
CA VAL A 99 11.36 -0.04 -14.53
C VAL A 99 10.96 -1.32 -15.27
N SER A 100 11.91 -2.22 -15.55
CA SER A 100 11.64 -3.49 -16.21
C SER A 100 10.59 -4.30 -15.44
N GLY A 101 9.54 -4.71 -16.14
CA GLY A 101 8.40 -5.44 -15.54
C GLY A 101 7.30 -4.55 -14.97
N ALA A 102 7.49 -3.23 -14.95
CA ALA A 102 6.47 -2.28 -14.57
C ALA A 102 5.52 -1.96 -15.74
N THR A 103 4.28 -1.62 -15.42
CA THR A 103 3.28 -1.13 -16.38
C THR A 103 3.17 0.38 -16.26
N ALA A 104 3.07 1.09 -17.39
CA ALA A 104 2.80 2.53 -17.38
C ALA A 104 1.42 2.80 -16.77
N ALA A 105 1.36 3.73 -15.82
CA ALA A 105 0.12 4.21 -15.21
C ALA A 105 -0.34 5.51 -15.88
N ASP A 106 -1.56 5.93 -15.59
CA ASP A 106 -2.09 7.20 -16.10
C ASP A 106 -1.22 8.40 -15.67
N GLU A 107 -1.04 9.34 -16.59
CA GLU A 107 -0.21 10.54 -16.40
C GLU A 107 -0.79 11.42 -15.29
N SER A 108 -0.14 11.44 -14.12
CA SER A 108 -0.50 12.32 -13.01
C SER A 108 0.22 13.67 -13.05
N HIS A 109 1.33 13.76 -13.79
CA HIS A 109 2.13 14.99 -13.92
C HIS A 109 2.84 15.04 -15.28
N PRO A 110 2.85 16.19 -15.99
CA PRO A 110 3.31 16.26 -17.39
C PRO A 110 4.80 16.08 -17.62
N ALA A 111 5.61 16.20 -16.56
CA ALA A 111 7.06 16.01 -16.61
C ALA A 111 7.53 14.72 -15.90
N ILE A 112 6.61 13.89 -15.40
CA ILE A 112 6.94 12.71 -14.59
C ILE A 112 6.15 11.51 -15.09
N ASP A 113 6.85 10.54 -15.67
CA ASP A 113 6.26 9.28 -16.09
C ASP A 113 6.09 8.36 -14.87
N ARG A 114 4.89 7.77 -14.71
CA ARG A 114 4.59 6.82 -13.64
C ARG A 114 4.56 5.39 -14.15
N PHE A 115 5.30 4.50 -13.49
CA PHE A 115 5.27 3.05 -13.73
C PHE A 115 4.97 2.30 -12.43
N VAL A 116 4.29 1.16 -12.54
CA VAL A 116 3.82 0.38 -11.38
C VAL A 116 4.13 -1.10 -11.56
N ILE A 117 4.71 -1.72 -10.54
CA ILE A 117 4.73 -3.18 -10.35
C ILE A 117 3.74 -3.49 -9.21
N GLU A 118 2.60 -4.09 -9.53
CA GLU A 118 1.64 -4.57 -8.53
C GLU A 118 1.92 -6.03 -8.19
N ASN A 119 2.18 -6.32 -6.91
CA ASN A 119 2.58 -7.65 -6.45
C ASN A 119 1.43 -8.41 -5.77
N ARG A 120 0.57 -7.70 -5.04
CA ARG A 120 -0.60 -8.30 -4.35
C ARG A 120 -1.66 -7.24 -4.12
N VAL A 121 -2.90 -7.59 -4.43
CA VAL A 121 -4.06 -6.76 -4.13
C VAL A 121 -5.24 -7.66 -3.73
N ASP A 122 -5.53 -7.72 -2.44
CA ASP A 122 -6.66 -8.50 -1.93
C ASP A 122 -7.92 -7.62 -1.92
N ARG A 123 -8.51 -7.36 -3.10
CA ARG A 123 -9.70 -6.49 -3.25
C ARG A 123 -11.03 -7.26 -3.20
N ASP A 124 -11.00 -8.52 -3.60
CA ASP A 124 -12.21 -9.33 -3.76
C ASP A 124 -12.14 -10.58 -2.87
N VAL A 125 -13.29 -11.04 -2.40
CA VAL A 125 -13.46 -12.31 -1.70
C VAL A 125 -14.15 -13.27 -2.67
N PRO A 126 -13.38 -14.11 -3.39
CA PRO A 126 -13.96 -15.02 -4.36
C PRO A 126 -14.76 -16.12 -3.64
N VAL A 127 -16.02 -16.28 -4.04
CA VAL A 127 -16.92 -17.33 -3.54
C VAL A 127 -17.46 -18.12 -4.74
N VAL A 128 -17.29 -19.44 -4.72
CA VAL A 128 -17.83 -20.32 -5.75
C VAL A 128 -19.01 -21.11 -5.20
N ILE A 129 -20.19 -20.93 -5.80
CA ILE A 129 -21.38 -21.71 -5.45
C ILE A 129 -21.50 -22.92 -6.38
N ILE A 130 -21.64 -24.11 -5.79
CA ILE A 130 -21.77 -25.41 -6.45
C ILE A 130 -23.16 -26.00 -6.17
N PRO A 131 -24.16 -25.78 -7.05
CA PRO A 131 -25.45 -26.44 -6.96
C PRO A 131 -25.38 -27.92 -7.38
N LEU A 132 -26.04 -28.79 -6.61
CA LEU A 132 -26.13 -30.25 -6.86
C LEU A 132 -27.43 -30.67 -7.57
N GLY A 133 -27.92 -29.85 -8.49
CA GLY A 133 -29.11 -30.12 -9.30
C GLY A 133 -29.84 -28.87 -9.74
N ASP A 134 -30.93 -29.04 -10.50
CA ASP A 134 -31.70 -27.91 -11.05
C ASP A 134 -32.42 -27.08 -9.98
N ARG A 135 -32.97 -27.75 -8.95
CA ARG A 135 -33.61 -27.07 -7.82
C ARG A 135 -32.57 -26.31 -6.98
N PRO A 136 -31.45 -26.92 -6.54
CA PRO A 136 -30.34 -26.21 -5.93
C PRO A 136 -29.77 -25.06 -6.77
N ARG A 137 -29.74 -25.18 -8.11
CA ARG A 137 -29.27 -24.10 -9.00
C ARG A 137 -30.11 -22.83 -8.88
N THR A 138 -31.43 -22.97 -8.73
CA THR A 138 -32.32 -21.82 -8.56
C THR A 138 -32.07 -21.14 -7.22
N TYR A 139 -31.82 -21.92 -6.17
CA TYR A 139 -31.48 -21.39 -4.85
C TYR A 139 -30.08 -20.76 -4.80
N ALA A 140 -29.10 -21.35 -5.49
CA ALA A 140 -27.76 -20.79 -5.66
C ALA A 140 -27.78 -19.40 -6.33
N ILE A 141 -28.65 -19.19 -7.33
CA ILE A 141 -28.86 -17.85 -7.92
C ILE A 141 -29.43 -16.88 -6.89
N ALA A 142 -30.35 -17.33 -6.04
CA ALA A 142 -30.89 -16.48 -4.97
C ALA A 142 -29.79 -16.09 -3.96
N ILE A 143 -28.95 -17.04 -3.54
CA ILE A 143 -27.79 -16.78 -2.68
C ILE A 143 -26.83 -15.78 -3.35
N GLN A 144 -26.47 -16.00 -4.61
CA GLN A 144 -25.61 -15.09 -5.37
C GLN A 144 -26.17 -13.67 -5.34
N VAL A 145 -27.46 -13.47 -5.66
CA VAL A 145 -28.09 -12.14 -5.65
C VAL A 145 -28.07 -11.49 -4.26
N LEU A 146 -28.09 -12.28 -3.18
CA LEU A 146 -28.06 -11.76 -1.81
C LEU A 146 -26.67 -11.27 -1.41
N ILE A 147 -25.61 -11.99 -1.79
CA ILE A 147 -24.27 -11.77 -1.23
C ILE A 147 -23.27 -11.15 -2.23
N ASP A 148 -23.53 -11.26 -3.53
CA ASP A 148 -22.63 -10.73 -4.56
C ASP A 148 -22.53 -9.20 -4.47
N GLY A 149 -21.30 -8.69 -4.50
CA GLY A 149 -20.98 -7.28 -4.30
C GLY A 149 -21.22 -6.75 -2.89
N GLN A 150 -21.59 -7.60 -1.91
CA GLN A 150 -21.67 -7.16 -0.52
C GLN A 150 -20.26 -6.84 0.01
N PRO A 151 -20.11 -5.76 0.80
CA PRO A 151 -18.84 -5.43 1.43
C PRO A 151 -18.56 -6.38 2.60
N ILE A 152 -17.31 -6.85 2.70
CA ILE A 152 -16.82 -7.66 3.82
C ILE A 152 -15.37 -7.27 4.13
N ASP A 153 -15.11 -6.75 5.33
CA ASP A 153 -13.76 -6.32 5.76
C ASP A 153 -13.00 -5.43 4.75
N GLY A 154 -13.71 -4.49 4.11
CA GLY A 154 -13.14 -3.57 3.12
C GLY A 154 -12.93 -4.18 1.72
N ARG A 155 -13.35 -5.42 1.51
CA ARG A 155 -13.39 -6.13 0.22
C ARG A 155 -14.84 -6.27 -0.27
N VAL A 156 -15.01 -6.70 -1.51
CA VAL A 156 -16.33 -7.10 -2.04
C VAL A 156 -16.37 -8.59 -2.28
N ILE A 157 -17.49 -9.22 -1.95
CA ILE A 157 -17.72 -10.64 -2.28
C ILE A 157 -17.94 -10.72 -3.79
N ASP A 158 -17.15 -11.54 -4.49
CA ASP A 158 -17.32 -11.85 -5.91
C ASP A 158 -17.80 -13.28 -6.05
N VAL A 159 -19.05 -13.45 -6.45
CA VAL A 159 -19.71 -14.76 -6.47
C VAL A 159 -19.78 -15.32 -7.88
N THR A 160 -19.19 -16.49 -8.06
CA THR A 160 -19.35 -17.28 -9.28
C THR A 160 -20.18 -18.54 -9.02
N ILE A 161 -21.19 -18.79 -9.85
CA ILE A 161 -21.88 -20.08 -9.86
C ILE A 161 -21.17 -20.99 -10.85
N ASP A 162 -20.62 -22.08 -10.35
CA ASP A 162 -20.15 -23.17 -11.20
C ASP A 162 -21.34 -24.10 -11.47
N ASP A 163 -21.82 -24.20 -12.70
CA ASP A 163 -22.86 -25.16 -13.09
C ASP A 163 -22.35 -26.21 -14.07
N SER A 164 -21.02 -26.40 -14.13
CA SER A 164 -20.41 -27.41 -14.98
C SER A 164 -20.94 -28.81 -14.64
N ALA A 165 -21.36 -29.53 -15.68
CA ALA A 165 -22.27 -30.66 -15.54
C ALA A 165 -21.67 -31.89 -14.84
N GLY A 166 -22.41 -32.42 -13.85
CA GLY A 166 -22.26 -33.77 -13.30
C GLY A 166 -21.89 -33.82 -11.81
N PRO A 167 -22.68 -34.50 -10.95
CA PRO A 167 -22.38 -34.62 -9.51
C PRO A 167 -21.09 -35.40 -9.21
N GLU A 168 -20.56 -36.17 -10.18
CA GLU A 168 -19.29 -36.90 -10.02
C GLU A 168 -18.05 -35.99 -10.04
N ARG A 169 -18.22 -34.67 -10.25
CA ARG A 169 -17.13 -33.71 -10.38
C ARG A 169 -17.04 -32.71 -9.23
N ILE A 170 -17.81 -32.87 -8.16
CA ILE A 170 -17.83 -31.92 -7.02
C ILE A 170 -16.41 -31.73 -6.45
N ALA A 171 -15.66 -32.81 -6.30
CA ALA A 171 -14.28 -32.75 -5.80
C ALA A 171 -13.35 -31.95 -6.73
N GLU A 172 -13.45 -32.16 -8.05
CA GLU A 172 -12.67 -31.44 -9.07
C GLU A 172 -13.03 -29.95 -9.11
N ARG A 173 -14.32 -29.64 -9.03
CA ARG A 173 -14.86 -28.26 -9.01
C ARG A 173 -14.40 -27.51 -7.76
N ARG A 174 -14.45 -28.18 -6.61
CA ARG A 174 -13.94 -27.64 -5.33
C ARG A 174 -12.43 -27.39 -5.40
N GLU A 175 -11.66 -28.34 -5.92
CA GLU A 175 -10.21 -28.18 -6.09
C GLU A 175 -9.89 -27.00 -7.03
N ALA A 176 -10.64 -26.84 -8.12
CA ALA A 176 -10.48 -25.71 -9.03
C ALA A 176 -10.83 -24.35 -8.39
N ALA A 177 -11.82 -24.31 -7.50
CA ALA A 177 -12.17 -23.11 -6.74
C ALA A 177 -11.08 -22.75 -5.72
N PHE A 178 -10.60 -23.71 -4.92
CA PHE A 178 -9.52 -23.48 -3.95
C PHE A 178 -8.19 -23.11 -4.61
N ALA A 179 -7.89 -23.63 -5.79
CA ALA A 179 -6.72 -23.23 -6.56
C ALA A 179 -6.72 -21.73 -6.94
N GLN A 180 -7.89 -21.09 -6.93
CA GLN A 180 -8.08 -19.65 -7.15
C GLN A 180 -8.22 -18.87 -5.83
N GLY A 181 -8.09 -19.52 -4.68
CA GLY A 181 -8.27 -18.89 -3.37
C GLY A 181 -9.73 -18.72 -2.93
N ALA A 182 -10.69 -19.32 -3.65
CA ALA A 182 -12.11 -19.11 -3.38
C ALA A 182 -12.65 -19.97 -2.23
N ALA A 183 -13.53 -19.40 -1.41
CA ALA A 183 -14.40 -20.20 -0.54
C ALA A 183 -15.45 -20.92 -1.39
N VAL A 184 -15.88 -22.11 -0.94
CA VAL A 184 -16.83 -22.93 -1.70
C VAL A 184 -18.12 -23.09 -0.93
N VAL A 185 -19.24 -22.77 -1.58
CA VAL A 185 -20.58 -22.99 -1.05
C VAL A 185 -21.24 -24.10 -1.86
N VAL A 186 -21.47 -25.26 -1.25
CA VAL A 186 -22.21 -26.35 -1.87
C VAL A 186 -23.68 -26.24 -1.47
N VAL A 187 -24.56 -26.45 -2.45
CA VAL A 187 -26.01 -26.40 -2.24
C VAL A 187 -26.63 -27.69 -2.74
N ASP A 188 -27.23 -28.46 -1.84
CA ASP A 188 -28.02 -29.66 -2.16
C ASP A 188 -29.53 -29.45 -1.95
N ASP A 189 -30.33 -30.50 -2.15
CA ASP A 189 -31.80 -30.40 -1.99
C ASP A 189 -32.23 -30.13 -0.53
N LEU A 190 -31.46 -30.62 0.46
CA LEU A 190 -31.75 -30.41 1.88
C LEU A 190 -31.49 -28.96 2.27
N ASP A 191 -30.39 -28.38 1.76
CA ASP A 191 -30.04 -26.98 1.94
C ASP A 191 -31.18 -26.06 1.44
N VAL A 192 -31.81 -26.39 0.31
CA VAL A 192 -33.00 -25.67 -0.21
C VAL A 192 -34.22 -25.81 0.70
N GLU A 193 -34.40 -26.95 1.35
CA GLU A 193 -35.54 -27.22 2.24
C GLU A 193 -35.39 -26.54 3.60
N GLU A 194 -34.15 -26.46 4.09
CA GLU A 194 -33.82 -25.90 5.40
C GLU A 194 -33.40 -24.43 5.34
N ASN A 195 -33.26 -23.85 4.13
CA ASN A 195 -32.74 -22.50 3.90
C ASN A 195 -31.30 -22.29 4.43
N THR A 196 -30.47 -23.30 4.20
CA THR A 196 -29.06 -23.34 4.63
C THR A 196 -28.14 -23.50 3.42
N ALA A 197 -26.83 -23.49 3.62
CA ALA A 197 -25.85 -23.91 2.62
C ALA A 197 -24.66 -24.58 3.29
N THR A 198 -23.91 -25.40 2.55
CA THR A 198 -22.67 -26.00 3.07
C THR A 198 -21.46 -25.15 2.68
N LEU A 199 -20.86 -24.44 3.63
CA LEU A 199 -19.64 -23.68 3.45
C LEU A 199 -18.41 -24.56 3.64
N ILE A 200 -17.41 -24.36 2.77
CA ILE A 200 -16.09 -24.99 2.86
C ILE A 200 -15.04 -23.91 2.63
N LEU A 201 -14.27 -23.62 3.68
CA LEU A 201 -13.24 -22.60 3.69
C LEU A 201 -11.93 -23.11 3.09
N ASN A 202 -11.12 -22.20 2.54
CA ASN A 202 -9.88 -22.57 1.85
C ASN A 202 -8.77 -23.02 2.82
N ARG A 203 -8.83 -22.61 4.09
CA ARG A 203 -7.83 -22.97 5.11
C ARG A 203 -7.90 -24.42 5.60
N GLY A 204 -8.78 -25.24 5.02
CA GLY A 204 -8.85 -26.67 5.29
C GLY A 204 -9.76 -27.06 6.46
N ASP A 205 -10.75 -26.22 6.76
CA ASP A 205 -11.79 -26.54 7.74
C ASP A 205 -12.75 -27.62 7.21
N ASP A 206 -13.36 -28.35 8.14
CA ASP A 206 -14.39 -29.33 7.82
C ASP A 206 -15.63 -28.61 7.22
N PRO A 207 -16.33 -29.20 6.23
CA PRO A 207 -17.55 -28.62 5.69
C PRO A 207 -18.58 -28.34 6.78
N GLU A 208 -19.11 -27.12 6.81
CA GLU A 208 -20.09 -26.68 7.80
C GLU A 208 -21.41 -26.29 7.11
N ARG A 209 -22.53 -26.81 7.61
CA ARG A 209 -23.86 -26.35 7.17
C ARG A 209 -24.24 -25.12 7.99
N ILE A 210 -24.56 -24.03 7.30
CA ILE A 210 -24.75 -22.70 7.87
C ILE A 210 -26.07 -22.11 7.38
N ASP A 211 -26.66 -21.21 8.16
CA ASP A 211 -27.70 -20.33 7.65
C ASP A 211 -27.08 -19.36 6.63
N VAL A 212 -27.79 -19.09 5.53
CA VAL A 212 -27.27 -18.20 4.47
C VAL A 212 -27.00 -16.80 5.00
N ASP A 213 -27.75 -16.37 6.02
CA ASP A 213 -27.59 -15.07 6.66
C ASP A 213 -26.28 -14.96 7.48
N ASP A 214 -25.68 -16.09 7.89
CA ASP A 214 -24.44 -16.13 8.68
C ASP A 214 -23.18 -16.24 7.80
N LEU A 215 -23.34 -16.34 6.48
CA LEU A 215 -22.24 -16.54 5.54
C LEU A 215 -21.21 -15.40 5.58
N GLU A 216 -21.65 -14.15 5.76
CA GLU A 216 -20.75 -12.99 5.84
C GLU A 216 -19.83 -13.08 7.07
N GLU A 217 -20.38 -13.43 8.23
CA GLU A 217 -19.60 -13.54 9.47
C GLU A 217 -18.51 -14.63 9.35
N LEU A 218 -18.89 -15.79 8.84
CA LEU A 218 -17.97 -16.93 8.69
C LEU A 218 -16.92 -16.71 7.61
N LEU A 219 -17.29 -16.07 6.50
CA LEU A 219 -16.31 -15.67 5.50
C LEU A 219 -15.31 -14.69 6.10
N SER A 220 -15.76 -13.72 6.91
CA SER A 220 -14.90 -12.69 7.48
C SER A 220 -13.80 -13.29 8.36
N ASP A 221 -14.16 -14.25 9.21
CA ASP A 221 -13.23 -14.96 10.08
C ASP A 221 -12.15 -15.75 9.30
N ASP A 222 -12.46 -16.24 8.09
CA ASP A 222 -11.48 -16.95 7.25
C ASP A 222 -10.60 -16.02 6.41
N LEU A 223 -10.87 -14.72 6.38
CA LEU A 223 -10.07 -13.86 5.53
C LEU A 223 -8.71 -13.58 6.13
N GLU A 224 -7.69 -13.56 5.29
CA GLU A 224 -6.43 -12.94 5.68
C GLU A 224 -6.64 -11.42 5.82
N PRO A 225 -5.85 -10.72 6.66
CA PRO A 225 -5.86 -9.27 6.69
C PRO A 225 -5.64 -8.73 5.27
N ILE A 226 -6.45 -7.74 4.89
CA ILE A 226 -6.31 -7.08 3.60
C ILE A 226 -4.88 -6.56 3.43
N SER A 227 -4.26 -6.85 2.29
CA SER A 227 -2.91 -6.39 2.00
C SER A 227 -2.80 -5.76 0.61
N TYR A 228 -1.97 -4.73 0.52
CA TYR A 228 -1.60 -4.09 -0.73
C TYR A 228 -0.08 -3.98 -0.83
N ARG A 229 0.48 -4.56 -1.89
CA ARG A 229 1.92 -4.52 -2.16
C ARG A 229 2.19 -4.05 -3.58
N ALA A 230 2.91 -2.95 -3.71
CA ALA A 230 3.30 -2.40 -5.01
C ALA A 230 4.63 -1.64 -4.93
N THR A 231 5.26 -1.48 -6.08
CA THR A 231 6.36 -0.54 -6.27
C THR A 231 5.98 0.46 -7.34
N TRP A 232 5.98 1.76 -6.98
CA TRP A 232 5.74 2.83 -7.94
C TRP A 232 7.06 3.50 -8.29
N PHE A 233 7.25 3.78 -9.57
CA PHE A 233 8.39 4.50 -10.11
C PHE A 233 7.88 5.78 -10.75
N HIS A 234 8.49 6.90 -10.37
CA HIS A 234 8.24 8.21 -10.95
C HIS A 234 9.54 8.67 -11.60
N VAL A 235 9.59 8.64 -12.92
CA VAL A 235 10.79 8.86 -13.73
C VAL A 235 10.72 10.25 -14.35
N PHE A 236 11.82 10.99 -14.26
CA PHE A 236 11.94 12.36 -14.78
C PHE A 236 13.40 12.68 -15.09
N GLU A 237 13.69 13.92 -15.53
CA GLU A 237 15.04 14.31 -15.89
C GLU A 237 15.99 14.24 -14.68
N GLY A 238 17.09 13.49 -14.85
CA GLY A 238 18.16 13.37 -13.86
C GLY A 238 17.80 12.62 -12.57
N GLY A 239 16.64 11.96 -12.49
CA GLY A 239 16.26 11.21 -11.29
C GLY A 239 15.08 10.25 -11.44
N CYS A 240 14.86 9.49 -10.36
CA CYS A 240 13.71 8.63 -10.19
C CYS A 240 13.29 8.60 -8.72
N ILE A 241 11.98 8.67 -8.45
CA ILE A 241 11.40 8.43 -7.13
C ILE A 241 10.77 7.05 -7.12
N ILE A 242 11.14 6.24 -6.14
CA ILE A 242 10.65 4.88 -5.93
C ILE A 242 9.83 4.87 -4.64
N TYR A 243 8.59 4.39 -4.72
CA TYR A 243 7.74 4.11 -3.57
C TYR A 243 7.60 2.61 -3.44
N GLU A 244 8.15 2.03 -2.39
CA GLU A 244 7.93 0.62 -2.03
C GLU A 244 6.81 0.60 -0.97
N ILE A 245 5.68 -0.02 -1.31
CA ILE A 245 4.46 -0.01 -0.50
C ILE A 245 4.19 -1.44 -0.02
N GLU A 246 4.10 -1.57 1.29
CA GLU A 246 3.76 -2.79 2.02
C GLU A 246 2.72 -2.45 3.07
N ALA A 247 1.46 -2.37 2.65
CA ALA A 247 0.33 -2.07 3.53
C ALA A 247 -0.37 -3.38 3.91
N ASP A 248 -0.36 -3.71 5.20
CA ASP A 248 -1.07 -4.88 5.74
C ASP A 248 -2.06 -4.43 6.83
N GLY A 249 -3.34 -4.78 6.69
CA GLY A 249 -4.37 -4.47 7.67
C GLY A 249 -5.33 -3.33 7.24
N PRO A 250 -6.18 -2.85 8.17
CA PRO A 250 -7.27 -1.93 7.85
C PRO A 250 -6.81 -0.64 7.14
N GLY A 251 -7.46 -0.28 6.03
CA GLY A 251 -7.11 0.89 5.21
C GLY A 251 -6.21 0.57 4.02
N SER A 252 -5.74 -0.67 3.87
CA SER A 252 -4.96 -1.10 2.70
C SER A 252 -5.77 -1.05 1.40
N ASP A 253 -7.12 -1.11 1.47
CA ASP A 253 -8.04 -0.92 0.35
C ASP A 253 -8.04 0.51 -0.21
N THR A 254 -7.82 1.52 0.64
CA THR A 254 -7.81 2.94 0.24
C THR A 254 -6.41 3.52 0.06
N VAL A 255 -5.36 2.74 0.38
CA VAL A 255 -3.99 3.23 0.48
C VAL A 255 -3.49 3.93 -0.78
N ILE A 256 -3.89 3.47 -1.98
CA ILE A 256 -3.50 4.10 -3.25
C ILE A 256 -3.99 5.55 -3.31
N ALA A 257 -5.29 5.76 -3.05
CA ALA A 257 -5.89 7.08 -3.09
C ALA A 257 -5.40 7.97 -1.95
N ASP A 258 -5.07 7.39 -0.80
CA ASP A 258 -4.47 8.11 0.33
C ASP A 258 -3.04 8.55 0.02
N LEU A 259 -2.23 7.70 -0.61
CA LEU A 259 -0.88 8.02 -1.06
C LEU A 259 -0.86 9.11 -2.13
N ASP A 260 -1.73 9.02 -3.14
CA ASP A 260 -1.83 10.05 -4.19
C ASP A 260 -2.19 11.44 -3.62
N ARG A 261 -2.87 11.50 -2.47
CA ARG A 261 -3.16 12.75 -1.75
C ARG A 261 -2.02 13.18 -0.82
N ALA A 262 -1.42 12.23 -0.11
CA ALA A 262 -0.39 12.49 0.89
C ALA A 262 0.96 12.89 0.28
N LEU A 263 1.26 12.38 -0.91
CA LEU A 263 2.55 12.55 -1.58
C LEU A 263 2.46 13.61 -2.69
N GLY A 264 3.58 14.28 -2.94
CA GLY A 264 3.71 15.23 -4.03
C GLY A 264 5.15 15.37 -4.50
N PHE A 265 5.35 16.31 -5.44
CA PHE A 265 6.64 16.57 -6.04
C PHE A 265 7.09 18.01 -5.75
N TYR A 266 8.36 18.14 -5.40
CA TYR A 266 9.04 19.42 -5.20
C TYR A 266 10.04 19.66 -6.33
N ASP A 267 9.99 20.85 -6.91
CA ASP A 267 10.88 21.30 -8.00
C ASP A 267 12.28 21.62 -7.43
N LEU A 268 13.18 20.62 -7.48
CA LEU A 268 14.55 20.72 -6.97
C LEU A 268 15.43 21.54 -7.91
N GLU A 269 15.18 21.50 -9.22
CA GLU A 269 15.91 22.32 -10.19
C GLU A 269 15.73 23.81 -9.88
N ALA A 270 14.49 24.27 -9.73
CA ALA A 270 14.23 25.67 -9.43
C ALA A 270 14.73 26.08 -8.03
N LEU A 271 14.80 25.15 -7.08
CA LEU A 271 15.46 25.39 -5.81
C LEU A 271 16.96 25.63 -5.99
N ARG A 272 17.65 24.81 -6.78
CA ARG A 272 19.08 25.00 -7.08
C ARG A 272 19.31 26.30 -7.83
N ASP A 273 18.47 26.63 -8.81
CA ASP A 273 18.54 27.91 -9.53
C ASP A 273 18.37 29.11 -8.61
N TYR A 274 17.42 29.03 -7.67
CA TYR A 274 17.28 30.05 -6.64
C TYR A 274 18.55 30.13 -5.78
N GLY A 275 19.09 28.99 -5.33
CA GLY A 275 20.35 28.93 -4.58
C GLY A 275 21.51 29.62 -5.32
N ARG A 276 21.71 29.30 -6.59
CA ARG A 276 22.72 29.91 -7.47
C ARG A 276 22.52 31.41 -7.61
N SER A 277 21.26 31.87 -7.73
CA SER A 277 20.94 33.32 -7.76
C SER A 277 21.33 34.05 -6.48
N GLN A 278 21.41 33.34 -5.35
CA GLN A 278 21.85 33.85 -4.05
C GLN A 278 23.36 33.62 -3.80
N GLY A 279 24.10 33.06 -4.77
CA GLY A 279 25.52 32.74 -4.63
C GLY A 279 25.83 31.48 -3.82
N LEU A 280 24.84 30.58 -3.68
CA LEU A 280 25.02 29.25 -3.12
C LEU A 280 25.26 28.25 -4.25
N ASP A 281 26.19 27.32 -4.06
CA ASP A 281 26.51 26.26 -5.02
C ASP A 281 26.29 24.91 -4.32
N PHE A 282 25.21 24.23 -4.69
CA PHE A 282 24.80 22.91 -4.20
C PHE A 282 23.86 22.22 -5.18
#